data_AF-A0A915IA21-F1
#
_entry.id   AF-A0A915IA21-F1
#
_cell.length_a   1.000
_cell.length_b   1.000
_cell.length_c   1.000
_cell.angle_alpha   90.00
_cell.angle_beta   90.00
_cell.angle_gamma   90.00
#
_symmetry.space_group_name_H-M   'P 1'
#
loop_
_entity.id
_entity.type
_entity.pdbx_description
1 polymer ?
#
loop_
_entity_poly.entity_id
_entity_poly.type
_entity_poly.pdbx_seq_one_letter_code
_entity_poly.pdbx_strand_id
1 'polypeptide(L)'
;MDREKAKNDFIQRIDHYRMQYEPLDPSEDAGMSFIKVFNAGRSFLVQHITGHVQSRVHGESEYNRLGRIGGDSPLSERGIAYAKSLAAYFSKNAVSDLRVWTSQKIRAVQTANRLKNAASYVEYWKALDELDAGICEGLTYDEIKERYPEQFAHRDQEKYHYRYPSGE
;
A
#
# COMPACT_ATOMS: atom_id res chain seq x y z
N MET A 1 8.10 11.11 38.55
CA MET A 1 8.60 9.76 38.86
C MET A 1 9.98 9.65 38.26
N ASP A 2 10.97 9.21 39.03
CA ASP A 2 12.35 9.06 38.55
C ASP A 2 12.47 7.88 37.56
N ARG A 3 13.44 7.93 36.64
CA ARG A 3 13.65 6.93 35.59
C ARG A 3 13.85 5.53 36.16
N GLU A 4 14.66 5.40 37.21
CA GLU A 4 14.91 4.09 37.82
C GLU A 4 13.67 3.58 38.56
N LYS A 5 12.90 4.47 39.19
CA LYS A 5 11.63 4.11 39.81
C LYS A 5 10.60 3.63 38.77
N ALA A 6 10.50 4.29 37.63
CA ALA A 6 9.61 3.89 36.54
C ALA A 6 10.01 2.55 35.91
N LYS A 7 11.32 2.32 35.73
CA LYS A 7 11.85 1.04 35.25
C LYS A 7 11.52 -0.11 36.19
N ASN A 8 11.73 0.07 37.49
CA ASN A 8 11.48 -0.96 38.50
C ASN A 8 9.98 -1.30 38.59
N ASP A 9 9.11 -0.28 38.55
CA ASP A 9 7.66 -0.47 38.47
C ASP A 9 7.26 -1.26 37.21
N PHE A 10 7.85 -0.93 36.05
CA PHE A 10 7.57 -1.63 34.80
C PHE A 10 8.01 -3.10 34.80
N ILE A 11 9.16 -3.41 35.42
CA ILE A 11 9.64 -4.81 35.57
C ILE A 11 8.67 -5.60 36.44
N GLN A 12 8.24 -5.05 37.59
CA GLN A 12 7.27 -5.72 38.46
C GLN A 12 5.95 -5.99 37.73
N ARG A 13 5.52 -5.05 36.87
CA ARG A 13 4.33 -5.22 36.04
C ARG A 13 4.48 -6.34 35.01
N ILE A 14 5.65 -6.49 34.39
CA ILE A 14 5.94 -7.62 33.48
C ILE A 14 5.86 -8.95 34.23
N ASP A 15 6.47 -9.03 35.40
CA ASP A 15 6.47 -10.25 36.22
C ASP A 15 5.05 -10.63 36.67
N HIS A 16 4.19 -9.62 36.93
CA HIS A 16 2.78 -9.85 37.22
C HIS A 16 2.05 -10.57 36.09
N TYR A 17 2.16 -10.08 34.85
CA TYR A 17 1.51 -10.72 33.70
C TYR A 17 2.11 -12.09 33.36
N ARG A 18 3.40 -12.31 33.64
CA ARG A 18 4.07 -13.59 33.37
C ARG A 18 3.42 -14.76 34.12
N MET A 19 2.84 -14.53 35.29
CA MET A 19 2.20 -15.58 36.09
C MET A 19 0.94 -16.17 35.44
N GLN A 20 0.30 -15.42 34.53
CA GLN A 20 -0.98 -15.79 33.91
C GLN A 20 -0.89 -15.88 32.38
N TYR A 21 0.26 -15.54 31.80
CA TYR A 21 0.40 -15.48 30.36
C TYR A 21 0.51 -16.87 29.74
N GLU A 22 -0.55 -17.27 29.05
CA GLU A 22 -0.57 -18.43 28.18
C GLU A 22 -0.32 -17.96 26.73
N PRO A 23 0.81 -18.33 26.11
CA PRO A 23 1.04 -18.00 24.72
C PRO A 23 0.07 -18.80 23.85
N LEU A 24 -0.32 -18.23 22.70
CA LEU A 24 -1.02 -19.00 21.66
C LEU A 24 -0.30 -20.33 21.42
N ASP A 25 -0.99 -21.38 21.00
CA ASP A 25 -0.40 -22.67 20.64
C ASP A 25 -0.97 -23.15 19.28
N PRO A 26 -0.15 -23.51 18.29
CA PRO A 26 -0.66 -23.88 16.96
C PRO A 26 -1.52 -25.16 16.95
N SER A 27 -1.35 -26.03 17.94
CA SER A 27 -2.13 -27.26 18.08
C SER A 27 -3.44 -27.03 18.82
N GLU A 28 -3.44 -26.21 19.87
CA GLU A 28 -4.64 -25.88 20.65
C GLU A 28 -5.50 -24.79 19.98
N ASP A 29 -4.87 -23.81 19.31
CA ASP A 29 -5.52 -22.67 18.63
C ASP A 29 -5.60 -22.84 17.10
N ALA A 30 -5.65 -24.08 16.62
CA ALA A 30 -5.56 -24.40 15.19
C ALA A 30 -6.62 -23.70 14.31
N GLY A 31 -7.76 -23.30 14.88
CA GLY A 31 -8.82 -22.57 14.17
C GLY A 31 -8.59 -21.07 14.01
N MET A 32 -7.55 -20.51 14.62
CA MET A 32 -7.32 -19.06 14.67
C MET A 32 -6.32 -18.58 13.61
N SER A 33 -6.53 -17.35 13.12
CA SER A 33 -5.58 -16.63 12.26
C SER A 33 -4.65 -15.78 13.13
N PHE A 34 -3.35 -16.11 13.19
CA PHE A 34 -2.39 -15.36 14.00
C PHE A 34 -0.97 -15.38 13.44
N ILE A 35 -0.16 -14.42 13.91
CA ILE A 35 1.29 -14.39 13.75
C ILE A 35 1.95 -14.28 15.12
N LYS A 36 2.83 -15.23 15.44
CA LYS A 36 3.78 -15.09 16.55
C LYS A 36 5.09 -14.55 16.02
N VAL A 37 5.53 -13.44 16.61
CA VAL A 37 6.80 -12.80 16.30
C VAL A 37 7.79 -13.15 17.41
N PHE A 38 8.84 -13.89 17.09
CA PHE A 38 9.87 -14.24 18.06
C PHE A 38 11.06 -13.30 17.92
N ASN A 39 11.60 -12.88 19.07
CA ASN A 39 12.84 -12.11 19.17
C ASN A 39 12.87 -10.90 18.22
N ALA A 40 11.84 -10.06 18.28
CA ALA A 40 11.71 -8.85 17.47
C ALA A 40 11.82 -9.10 15.95
N GLY A 41 11.30 -10.23 15.45
CA GLY A 41 11.22 -10.54 14.02
C GLY A 41 12.35 -11.42 13.48
N ARG A 42 13.16 -12.03 14.36
CA ARG A 42 14.15 -13.03 13.93
C ARG A 42 13.50 -14.28 13.35
N SER A 43 12.35 -14.67 13.87
CA SER A 43 11.54 -15.76 13.32
C SER A 43 10.06 -15.51 13.57
N PHE A 44 9.24 -16.17 12.75
CA PHE A 44 7.80 -16.04 12.77
C PHE A 44 7.15 -17.42 12.78
N LEU A 45 6.02 -17.55 13.46
CA LEU A 45 5.08 -18.64 13.25
C LEU A 45 3.77 -18.03 12.77
N VAL A 46 3.33 -18.43 11.58
CA VAL A 46 2.16 -17.86 10.91
C VAL A 46 1.11 -18.96 10.75
N GLN A 47 -0.08 -18.71 11.26
CA GLN A 47 -1.23 -19.62 11.16
C GLN A 47 -2.39 -18.90 10.48
N HIS A 48 -2.94 -19.51 9.42
CA HIS A 48 -4.20 -19.15 8.77
C HIS A 48 -4.39 -17.65 8.41
N ILE A 49 -3.37 -16.97 7.88
CA ILE A 49 -3.57 -15.60 7.38
C ILE A 49 -4.22 -15.61 5.99
N THR A 50 -5.41 -15.03 5.89
CA THR A 50 -6.10 -14.71 4.63
C THR A 50 -6.34 -13.21 4.53
N GLY A 51 -6.03 -12.65 3.35
CA GLY A 51 -6.30 -11.25 3.02
C GLY A 51 -5.15 -10.57 2.27
N HIS A 52 -5.47 -9.52 1.51
CA HIS A 52 -4.49 -8.65 0.87
C HIS A 52 -5.06 -7.23 0.75
N VAL A 53 -4.28 -6.21 1.11
CA VAL A 53 -4.59 -4.81 0.77
C VAL A 53 -3.30 -4.14 0.33
N GLN A 54 -3.35 -3.52 -0.85
CA GLN A 54 -2.33 -2.60 -1.35
C GLN A 54 -2.98 -1.24 -1.61
N SER A 55 -2.23 -0.18 -1.33
CA SER A 55 -2.62 1.21 -1.58
C SER A 55 -1.56 1.89 -2.44
N ARG A 56 -2.03 2.68 -3.41
CA ARG A 56 -1.25 3.41 -4.40
C ARG A 56 -0.57 4.63 -3.80
N VAL A 57 0.65 4.92 -4.26
CA VAL A 57 1.26 6.25 -4.15
C VAL A 57 2.01 6.56 -5.44
N HIS A 58 1.40 7.33 -6.34
CA HIS A 58 2.11 8.06 -7.38
C HIS A 58 1.77 9.55 -7.27
N GLY A 59 2.64 10.43 -7.76
CA GLY A 59 2.29 11.85 -7.89
C GLY A 59 1.10 12.06 -8.84
N GLU A 60 0.46 13.23 -8.78
CA GLU A 60 -0.63 13.60 -9.69
C GLU A 60 -0.20 13.43 -11.16
N SER A 61 -1.01 12.74 -11.97
CA SER A 61 -0.81 12.59 -13.41
C SER A 61 -1.65 13.58 -14.23
N GLU A 62 -1.34 13.72 -15.53
CA GLU A 62 -2.16 14.49 -16.45
C GLU A 62 -3.59 13.95 -16.54
N TYR A 63 -3.79 12.63 -16.50
CA TYR A 63 -5.16 12.08 -16.45
C TYR A 63 -5.88 12.40 -15.15
N ASN A 64 -5.17 12.49 -14.02
CA ASN A 64 -5.80 12.98 -12.79
C ASN A 64 -6.31 14.42 -12.95
N ARG A 65 -5.52 15.31 -13.58
CA ARG A 65 -5.94 16.69 -13.88
C ARG A 65 -7.16 16.75 -14.80
N LEU A 66 -7.22 15.85 -15.77
CA LEU A 66 -8.31 15.76 -16.74
C LEU A 66 -9.52 14.96 -16.23
N GLY A 67 -9.46 14.39 -15.01
CA GLY A 67 -10.52 13.53 -14.46
C GLY A 67 -10.70 12.21 -15.22
N ARG A 68 -9.67 11.76 -15.95
CA ARG A 68 -9.67 10.52 -16.74
C ARG A 68 -9.19 9.33 -15.90
N ILE A 69 -9.84 8.18 -16.06
CA ILE A 69 -9.47 6.94 -15.35
C ILE A 69 -8.50 6.09 -16.18
N GLY A 70 -7.75 5.21 -15.49
CA GLY A 70 -6.86 4.27 -16.15
C GLY A 70 -5.71 4.93 -16.91
N GLY A 71 -5.36 4.34 -18.04
CA GLY A 71 -4.34 4.80 -18.98
C GLY A 71 -2.93 4.79 -18.41
N ASP A 72 -2.04 5.41 -19.17
CA ASP A 72 -0.63 5.53 -18.83
C ASP A 72 -0.10 6.95 -19.07
N SER A 73 -0.81 7.93 -18.53
CA SER A 73 -0.38 9.33 -18.62
C SER A 73 0.80 9.64 -17.69
N PRO A 74 1.68 10.59 -18.08
CA PRO A 74 2.79 11.03 -17.25
C PRO A 74 2.33 11.86 -16.05
N LEU A 75 3.25 12.11 -15.13
CA LEU A 75 3.09 13.08 -14.05
C LEU A 75 2.81 14.48 -14.58
N SER A 76 1.94 15.20 -13.88
CA SER A 76 1.75 16.64 -14.09
C SER A 76 2.90 17.43 -13.48
N GLU A 77 2.92 18.75 -13.71
CA GLU A 77 3.84 19.66 -13.02
C GLU A 77 3.78 19.51 -11.49
N ARG A 78 2.58 19.35 -10.93
CA ARG A 78 2.38 19.11 -9.49
C ARG A 78 2.88 17.73 -9.10
N GLY A 79 2.65 16.71 -9.93
CA GLY A 79 3.18 15.37 -9.72
C GLY A 79 4.71 15.33 -9.71
N ILE A 80 5.35 16.09 -10.59
CA ILE A 80 6.81 16.25 -10.64
C ILE A 80 7.31 16.96 -9.37
N ALA A 81 6.63 18.03 -8.94
CA ALA A 81 6.97 18.74 -7.69
C ALA A 81 6.85 17.80 -6.48
N TYR A 82 5.77 17.03 -6.40
CA TYR A 82 5.57 15.99 -5.38
C TYR A 82 6.72 14.98 -5.38
N ALA A 83 7.09 14.42 -6.54
CA ALA A 83 8.17 13.43 -6.63
C ALA A 83 9.53 14.00 -6.18
N LYS A 84 9.80 15.29 -6.44
CA LYS A 84 10.99 15.99 -5.93
C LYS A 84 10.96 16.14 -4.41
N SER A 85 9.83 16.56 -3.84
CA SER A 85 9.67 16.68 -2.39
C SER A 85 9.78 15.33 -1.69
N LEU A 86 9.23 14.28 -2.29
CA LEU A 86 9.34 12.90 -1.80
C LEU A 86 10.80 12.44 -1.77
N ALA A 87 11.55 12.68 -2.85
CA ALA A 87 12.97 12.37 -2.90
C ALA A 87 13.77 13.13 -1.83
N ALA A 88 13.54 14.45 -1.70
CA ALA A 88 14.19 15.26 -0.68
C ALA A 88 13.88 14.78 0.74
N TYR A 89 12.65 14.35 1.00
CA TYR A 89 12.25 13.76 2.28
C TYR A 89 13.08 12.51 2.60
N PHE A 90 13.15 11.54 1.68
CA PHE A 90 13.89 10.30 1.94
C PHE A 90 15.40 10.50 2.04
N SER A 91 15.97 11.41 1.23
CA SER A 91 17.37 11.79 1.36
C SER A 91 17.67 12.45 2.72
N LYS A 92 16.78 13.32 3.21
CA LYS A 92 16.96 14.01 4.50
C LYS A 92 16.85 13.06 5.69
N ASN A 93 15.91 12.10 5.64
CA ASN A 93 15.66 11.18 6.74
C ASN A 93 16.60 9.96 6.75
N ALA A 94 17.45 9.79 5.74
CA ALA A 94 18.48 8.76 5.67
C ALA A 94 17.97 7.36 6.05
N VAL A 95 16.88 6.93 5.42
CA VAL A 95 16.30 5.60 5.65
C VAL A 95 17.28 4.53 5.15
N SER A 96 17.79 3.71 6.06
CA SER A 96 18.69 2.61 5.72
C SER A 96 17.95 1.50 4.94
N ASP A 97 18.58 0.97 3.90
CA ASP A 97 18.03 -0.09 3.02
C ASP A 97 16.64 0.24 2.44
N LEU A 98 16.44 1.48 2.00
CA LEU A 98 15.18 1.89 1.38
C LEU A 98 14.96 1.11 0.07
N ARG A 99 13.94 0.24 0.06
CA ARG A 99 13.43 -0.43 -1.14
C ARG A 99 12.18 0.26 -1.65
N VAL A 100 12.13 0.49 -2.95
CA VAL A 100 11.01 1.16 -3.61
C VAL A 100 10.37 0.19 -4.59
N TRP A 101 9.09 -0.11 -4.41
CA TRP A 101 8.29 -0.86 -5.37
C TRP A 101 7.36 0.07 -6.10
N THR A 102 7.26 -0.10 -7.42
CA THR A 102 6.39 0.69 -8.28
C THR A 102 5.65 -0.21 -9.24
N SER A 103 4.46 0.22 -9.68
CA SER A 103 3.83 -0.32 -10.88
C SER A 103 4.69 -0.08 -12.13
N GLN A 104 4.28 -0.66 -13.27
CA GLN A 104 4.91 -0.40 -14.56
C GLN A 104 4.36 0.87 -15.24
N LYS A 105 3.32 1.49 -14.69
CA LYS A 105 2.74 2.73 -15.23
C LYS A 105 3.70 3.91 -15.12
N ILE A 106 3.81 4.70 -16.20
CA ILE A 106 4.78 5.79 -16.36
C ILE A 106 4.74 6.80 -15.21
N ARG A 107 3.56 7.14 -14.70
CA ARG A 107 3.40 8.07 -13.55
C ARG A 107 4.08 7.55 -12.27
N ALA A 108 3.96 6.26 -12.00
CA ALA A 108 4.58 5.63 -10.84
C ALA A 108 6.09 5.49 -11.07
N VAL A 109 6.49 5.07 -12.27
CA VAL A 109 7.89 4.98 -12.69
C VAL A 109 8.60 6.33 -12.62
N GLN A 110 7.98 7.42 -13.08
CA GLN A 110 8.54 8.78 -12.99
C GLN A 110 8.70 9.24 -11.54
N THR A 111 7.76 8.88 -10.66
CA THR A 111 7.88 9.16 -9.22
C THR A 111 9.04 8.37 -8.61
N ALA A 112 9.09 7.06 -8.84
CA ALA A 112 10.12 6.16 -8.34
C ALA A 112 11.53 6.52 -8.86
N ASN A 113 11.64 6.97 -10.11
CA ASN A 113 12.90 7.40 -10.71
C ASN A 113 13.56 8.55 -9.93
N ARG A 114 12.79 9.41 -9.26
CA ARG A 114 13.34 10.49 -8.40
C ARG A 114 13.95 9.96 -7.10
N LEU A 115 13.54 8.77 -6.67
CA LEU A 115 14.03 8.11 -5.45
C LEU A 115 15.27 7.24 -5.68
N LYS A 116 15.71 7.04 -6.92
CA LYS A 116 16.85 6.15 -7.26
C LYS A 116 18.13 6.42 -6.47
N ASN A 117 18.42 7.69 -6.16
CA ASN A 117 19.62 8.05 -5.39
C ASN A 117 19.46 7.83 -3.88
N ALA A 118 18.23 7.79 -3.38
CA ALA A 118 17.92 7.56 -1.97
C ALA A 118 17.60 6.08 -1.68
N ALA A 119 17.20 5.32 -2.69
CA ALA A 119 16.82 3.94 -2.59
C ALA A 119 18.00 3.00 -2.88
N SER A 120 18.10 1.94 -2.09
CA SER A 120 19.04 0.83 -2.34
C SER A 120 18.59 -0.03 -3.52
N TYR A 121 17.28 -0.13 -3.76
CA TYR A 121 16.72 -0.88 -4.87
C TYR A 121 15.36 -0.34 -5.32
N VAL A 122 15.08 -0.41 -6.62
CA VAL A 122 13.80 -0.02 -7.22
C VAL A 122 13.28 -1.15 -8.09
N GLU A 123 12.09 -1.67 -7.78
CA GLU A 123 11.46 -2.80 -8.46
C GLU A 123 10.16 -2.40 -9.14
N TYR A 124 9.92 -2.99 -10.32
CA TYR A 124 8.76 -2.70 -11.16
C TYR A 124 7.85 -3.94 -11.23
N TRP A 125 6.68 -3.84 -10.65
CA TRP A 125 5.74 -4.94 -10.49
C TRP A 125 4.48 -4.68 -11.31
N LYS A 126 4.22 -5.50 -12.34
CA LYS A 126 2.98 -5.42 -13.11
C LYS A 126 1.73 -5.62 -12.22
N ALA A 127 1.87 -6.41 -11.15
CA ALA A 127 0.80 -6.63 -10.17
C ALA A 127 0.38 -5.36 -9.41
N LEU A 128 1.20 -4.30 -9.42
CA LEU A 128 0.88 -3.01 -8.83
C LEU A 128 0.24 -2.03 -9.84
N ASP A 129 0.03 -2.45 -11.09
CA ASP A 129 -0.66 -1.61 -12.09
C ASP A 129 -2.07 -1.25 -11.63
N GLU A 130 -2.57 -0.14 -12.16
CA GLU A 130 -3.95 0.25 -11.91
C GLU A 130 -4.92 -0.74 -12.49
N LEU A 131 -5.98 -1.05 -11.70
CA LEU A 131 -7.18 -1.74 -12.15
C LEU A 131 -7.52 -1.37 -13.60
N ASP A 132 -7.63 -2.39 -14.43
CA ASP A 132 -7.91 -2.23 -15.85
C ASP A 132 -9.38 -1.87 -16.06
N ALA A 133 -9.66 -0.63 -16.52
CA ALA A 133 -11.02 -0.18 -16.79
C ALA A 133 -11.56 -0.68 -18.14
N GLY A 134 -10.81 -1.51 -18.87
CA GLY A 134 -11.21 -2.12 -20.13
C GLY A 134 -11.69 -1.09 -21.16
N ILE A 135 -12.94 -1.23 -21.62
CA ILE A 135 -13.53 -0.30 -22.59
C ILE A 135 -13.67 1.14 -22.05
N CYS A 136 -13.54 1.36 -20.74
CA CYS A 136 -13.62 2.67 -20.09
C CYS A 136 -12.24 3.32 -19.85
N GLU A 137 -11.14 2.69 -20.27
CA GLU A 137 -9.80 3.25 -20.16
C GLU A 137 -9.69 4.64 -20.82
N GLY A 138 -9.09 5.59 -20.09
CA GLY A 138 -8.86 6.95 -20.56
C GLY A 138 -10.09 7.84 -20.57
N LEU A 139 -11.28 7.37 -20.16
CA LEU A 139 -12.49 8.17 -20.11
C LEU A 139 -12.63 8.92 -18.79
N THR A 140 -13.36 10.03 -18.82
CA THR A 140 -13.89 10.66 -17.59
C THR A 140 -15.13 9.92 -17.11
N TYR A 141 -15.50 10.12 -15.84
CA TYR A 141 -16.75 9.54 -15.32
C TYR A 141 -17.99 10.05 -16.06
N ASP A 142 -18.00 11.31 -16.51
CA ASP A 142 -19.12 11.87 -17.28
C ASP A 142 -19.21 11.21 -18.67
N GLU A 143 -18.07 11.04 -19.36
CA GLU A 143 -18.01 10.31 -20.63
C GLU A 143 -18.46 8.84 -20.47
N ILE A 144 -18.11 8.18 -19.36
CA ILE A 144 -18.57 6.81 -19.07
C ILE A 144 -20.09 6.80 -18.84
N LYS A 145 -20.62 7.75 -18.08
CA LYS A 145 -22.06 7.84 -17.83
C LYS A 145 -22.86 8.08 -19.11
N GLU A 146 -22.33 8.89 -20.03
CA GLU A 146 -22.97 9.17 -21.32
C GLU A 146 -22.88 7.98 -22.29
N ARG A 147 -21.69 7.38 -22.43
CA ARG A 147 -21.44 6.31 -23.42
C ARG A 147 -21.85 4.92 -22.94
N TYR A 148 -21.75 4.67 -21.65
CA TYR A 148 -21.91 3.38 -20.99
C TYR A 148 -22.78 3.52 -19.71
N PRO A 149 -24.03 4.00 -19.83
CA PRO A 149 -24.89 4.33 -18.68
C PRO A 149 -25.18 3.12 -17.79
N GLU A 150 -25.33 1.92 -18.37
CA GLU A 150 -25.55 0.68 -17.62
C GLU A 150 -24.32 0.30 -16.80
N GLN A 151 -23.12 0.40 -17.39
CA GLN A 151 -21.85 0.13 -16.74
C GLN A 151 -21.62 1.09 -15.58
N PHE A 152 -21.94 2.38 -15.79
CA PHE A 152 -21.88 3.39 -14.74
C PHE A 152 -22.80 3.04 -13.57
N ALA A 153 -24.05 2.66 -13.85
CA ALA A 153 -25.04 2.30 -12.82
C ALA A 153 -24.67 1.01 -12.08
N HIS A 154 -24.27 -0.04 -12.79
CA HIS A 154 -23.87 -1.32 -12.17
C HIS A 154 -22.66 -1.16 -11.27
N ARG A 155 -21.67 -0.36 -11.69
CA ARG A 155 -20.50 -0.08 -10.86
C ARG A 155 -20.85 0.70 -9.59
N ASP A 156 -21.84 1.59 -9.65
CA ASP A 156 -22.29 2.36 -8.48
C ASP A 156 -23.01 1.46 -7.45
N GLN A 157 -23.75 0.46 -7.93
CA GLN A 157 -24.47 -0.51 -7.09
C GLN A 157 -23.54 -1.50 -6.39
N GLU A 158 -22.58 -2.08 -7.11
CA GLU A 158 -21.73 -3.17 -6.59
C GLU A 158 -20.24 -2.97 -6.89
N LYS A 159 -19.69 -1.81 -6.50
CA LYS A 159 -18.33 -1.38 -6.86
C LYS A 159 -17.21 -2.40 -6.62
N TYR A 160 -17.33 -3.27 -5.62
CA TYR A 160 -16.31 -4.27 -5.29
C TYR A 160 -16.36 -5.51 -6.19
N HIS A 161 -17.54 -5.93 -6.60
CA HIS A 161 -17.73 -7.13 -7.44
C HIS A 161 -17.91 -6.80 -8.92
N TYR A 162 -18.22 -5.55 -9.24
CA TYR A 162 -18.32 -5.07 -10.61
C TYR A 162 -17.00 -5.22 -11.34
N ARG A 163 -17.07 -5.82 -12.53
CA ARG A 163 -15.96 -5.99 -13.45
C ARG A 163 -16.18 -5.15 -14.69
N TYR A 164 -15.21 -4.32 -15.06
CA TYR A 164 -15.31 -3.59 -16.32
C TYR A 164 -15.32 -4.55 -17.52
N PRO A 165 -16.13 -4.27 -18.56
CA PRO A 165 -16.06 -5.07 -19.79
C PRO A 165 -14.65 -5.01 -20.39
N SER A 166 -14.08 -6.18 -20.66
CA SER A 166 -12.68 -6.35 -21.09
C SER A 166 -11.63 -5.86 -20.10
N GLY A 167 -12.00 -5.68 -18.82
CA GLY A 167 -11.12 -5.22 -17.75
C GLY A 167 -11.18 -6.13 -16.52
N GLU A 168 -11.00 -5.52 -15.35
CA GLU A 168 -11.01 -6.15 -14.03
C GLU A 168 -12.24 -5.78 -13.18
#